data_AF-A0A257SHW5-F1
#
_entry.id   AF-A0A257SHW5-F1
#
_cell.length_a   1.000
_cell.length_b   1.000
_cell.length_c   1.000
_cell.angle_alpha   90.00
_cell.angle_beta   90.00
_cell.angle_gamma   90.00
#
_symmetry.space_group_name_H-M   'P 1'
#
loop_
_entity.id
_entity.type
_entity.pdbx_description
1 polymer ?
#
loop_
_entity_poly.entity_id
_entity_poly.type
_entity_poly.pdbx_seq_one_letter_code
_entity_poly.pdbx_strand_id
1 'polypeptide(L)'
;MSMPDPHPILNENQRRHFSVLLVSLDEALARIEQLSASDREAWGPLTRYAEDLPGRFSVEVHPLVEDLRVRILHLSTLLGTAPRQMSRARSIRAMVTSATIRLEDSRARGLRGYGAVDASVREQLDPVLDDLIERFRAISRLATWEAAGPSAPNTP
;
A
#
# COMPACT_ATOMS: atom_id res chain seq x y z
N MET A 1 -24.43 5.36 45.21
CA MET A 1 -23.08 5.66 44.66
C MET A 1 -23.13 5.34 43.18
N SER A 2 -23.27 6.34 42.33
CA SER A 2 -23.19 6.12 40.87
C SER A 2 -21.73 5.90 40.51
N MET A 3 -21.43 4.75 39.92
CA MET A 3 -20.14 4.50 39.27
C MET A 3 -19.97 5.56 38.17
N PRO A 4 -18.82 6.25 38.08
CA PRO A 4 -18.58 7.16 36.97
C PRO A 4 -18.64 6.37 35.66
N ASP A 5 -19.43 6.85 34.71
CA ASP A 5 -19.46 6.29 33.36
C ASP A 5 -18.03 6.28 32.82
N PRO A 6 -17.54 5.16 32.26
CA PRO A 6 -16.23 5.12 31.63
C PRO A 6 -16.29 5.97 30.36
N HIS A 7 -16.02 7.27 30.49
CA HIS A 7 -15.77 8.11 29.35
C HIS A 7 -14.56 7.53 28.61
N PRO A 8 -14.70 7.21 27.31
CA PRO A 8 -13.58 6.67 26.56
C PRO A 8 -12.41 7.67 26.60
N ILE A 9 -11.18 7.16 26.81
CA ILE A 9 -9.94 7.94 26.90
C ILE A 9 -9.83 8.97 25.77
N LEU A 10 -10.34 8.60 24.59
CA LEU A 10 -10.41 9.44 23.40
C LEU A 10 -11.85 9.58 22.90
N ASN A 11 -12.16 10.77 22.39
CA ASN A 11 -13.34 10.98 21.55
C ASN A 11 -13.16 10.36 20.16
N GLU A 12 -14.23 10.31 19.35
CA GLU A 12 -14.22 9.66 18.04
C GLU A 12 -13.22 10.27 17.06
N ASN A 13 -13.08 11.59 17.03
CA ASN A 13 -12.12 12.26 16.14
C ASN A 13 -10.68 11.94 16.53
N GLN A 14 -10.39 11.92 17.82
CA GLN A 14 -9.08 11.52 18.35
C GLN A 14 -8.80 10.04 18.05
N ARG A 15 -9.79 9.15 18.23
CA ARG A 15 -9.67 7.73 17.90
C ARG A 15 -9.39 7.49 16.42
N ARG A 16 -10.03 8.24 15.53
CA ARG A 16 -9.76 8.20 14.08
C ARG A 16 -8.35 8.67 13.77
N HIS A 17 -7.92 9.77 14.39
CA HIS A 17 -6.55 10.27 14.23
C HIS A 17 -5.51 9.21 14.63
N PHE A 18 -5.66 8.61 15.81
CA PHE A 18 -4.75 7.55 16.27
C PHE A 18 -4.83 6.29 15.40
N SER A 19 -6.02 5.89 14.93
CA SER A 19 -6.16 4.77 14.00
C SER A 19 -5.32 4.97 12.73
N VAL A 20 -5.32 6.18 12.16
CA VAL A 20 -4.52 6.50 10.98
C VAL A 20 -3.03 6.47 11.32
N LEU A 21 -2.63 7.11 12.42
CA LEU A 21 -1.24 7.14 12.87
C LEU A 21 -0.66 5.74 13.08
N LEU A 22 -1.38 4.87 13.81
CA LEU A 22 -0.90 3.52 14.13
C LEU A 22 -0.75 2.65 12.86
N VAL A 23 -1.67 2.79 11.90
CA VAL A 23 -1.53 2.12 10.59
C VAL A 23 -0.30 2.63 9.84
N SER A 24 -0.07 3.95 9.79
CA SER A 24 1.10 4.51 9.13
C SER A 24 2.41 4.09 9.78
N LEU A 25 2.44 3.91 11.11
CA LEU A 25 3.61 3.37 11.81
C LEU A 25 3.86 1.90 11.46
N ASP A 26 2.81 1.07 11.42
CA ASP A 26 2.93 -0.34 11.04
C ASP A 26 3.40 -0.50 9.58
N GLU A 27 2.89 0.33 8.66
CA GLU A 27 3.36 0.39 7.27
C GLU A 27 4.85 0.80 7.17
N ALA A 28 5.29 1.75 8.00
CA ALA A 28 6.69 2.16 8.04
C ALA A 28 7.60 1.03 8.55
N LEU A 29 7.17 0.27 9.56
CA LEU A 29 7.92 -0.90 10.05
C LEU A 29 8.04 -1.99 8.99
N ALA A 30 6.95 -2.31 8.30
CA ALA A 30 6.97 -3.24 7.17
C ALA A 30 7.93 -2.77 6.06
N ARG A 31 7.98 -1.46 5.81
CA ARG A 31 8.90 -0.88 4.83
C ARG A 31 10.37 -0.98 5.25
N ILE A 32 10.67 -0.74 6.53
CA ILE A 32 12.02 -0.89 7.09
C ILE A 32 12.49 -2.34 6.95
N GLU A 33 11.66 -3.31 7.29
CA GLU A 33 12.00 -4.73 7.13
C GLU A 33 12.27 -5.07 5.66
N GLN A 34 11.42 -4.62 4.74
CA GLN A 34 11.61 -4.84 3.32
C GLN A 34 12.95 -4.26 2.83
N LEU A 35 13.31 -3.04 3.25
CA LEU A 35 14.57 -2.38 2.90
C LEU A 35 15.79 -3.04 3.55
N SER A 36 15.62 -3.64 4.73
CA SER A 36 16.66 -4.37 5.42
C SER A 36 16.94 -5.76 4.84
N ALA A 37 15.96 -6.32 4.12
CA ALA A 37 16.08 -7.63 3.50
C ALA A 37 17.11 -7.58 2.35
N SER A 38 18.04 -8.54 2.34
CA SER A 38 19.07 -8.63 1.32
C SER A 38 18.56 -9.11 -0.05
N ASP A 39 17.26 -9.39 -0.17
CA ASP A 39 16.65 -9.87 -1.40
C ASP A 39 16.50 -8.72 -2.41
N ARG A 40 17.50 -8.62 -3.29
CA ARG A 40 17.56 -7.62 -4.35
C ARG A 40 16.50 -7.83 -5.44
N GLU A 41 15.92 -9.03 -5.56
CA GLU A 41 14.93 -9.35 -6.59
C GLU A 41 13.55 -8.75 -6.29
N ALA A 42 13.30 -8.35 -5.04
CA ALA A 42 12.06 -7.69 -4.63
C ALA A 42 11.94 -6.24 -5.14
N TRP A 43 12.99 -5.65 -5.72
CA TRP A 43 13.00 -4.28 -6.22
C TRP A 43 12.69 -4.23 -7.71
N GLY A 44 11.69 -3.42 -8.08
CA GLY A 44 11.33 -3.23 -9.49
C GLY A 44 12.49 -2.67 -10.34
N PRO A 45 12.43 -2.81 -11.68
CA PRO A 45 13.56 -2.55 -12.57
C PRO A 45 14.03 -1.08 -12.60
N LEU A 46 13.19 -0.15 -12.14
CA LEU A 46 13.45 1.30 -12.19
C LEU A 46 13.98 1.87 -10.87
N THR A 47 14.21 1.05 -9.84
CA THR A 47 14.72 1.51 -8.55
C THR A 47 15.85 0.61 -8.08
N ARG A 48 16.99 1.21 -7.77
CA ARG A 48 18.14 0.53 -7.18
C ARG A 48 18.50 1.20 -5.87
N TYR A 49 18.62 0.41 -4.81
CA TYR A 49 19.14 0.87 -3.53
C TYR A 49 20.65 0.67 -3.50
N ALA A 50 21.35 1.62 -2.89
CA ALA A 50 22.76 1.46 -2.58
C ALA A 50 22.93 0.40 -1.48
N GLU A 51 24.08 -0.28 -1.44
CA GLU A 51 24.49 -1.11 -0.31
C GLU A 51 25.16 -0.24 0.76
N ASP A 52 24.40 0.68 1.34
CA ASP A 52 24.90 1.64 2.33
C ASP A 52 24.45 1.33 3.76
N LEU A 53 23.76 0.21 3.96
CA LEU A 53 23.44 -0.30 5.29
C LEU A 53 24.60 -1.14 5.87
N PRO A 54 24.87 -1.03 7.19
CA PRO A 54 25.80 -1.91 7.87
C PRO A 54 25.39 -3.39 7.71
N GLY A 55 26.34 -4.31 7.52
CA GLY A 55 26.04 -5.73 7.33
C GLY A 55 25.30 -6.41 8.51
N ARG A 56 25.32 -5.79 9.69
CA ARG A 56 24.58 -6.24 10.89
C ARG A 56 23.16 -5.67 11.01
N PHE A 57 22.81 -4.70 10.17
CA PHE A 57 21.57 -3.94 10.29
C PHE A 57 20.33 -4.85 10.24
N SER A 58 20.26 -5.78 9.29
CA SER A 58 19.11 -6.68 9.15
C SER A 58 18.88 -7.55 10.40
N VAL A 59 19.96 -8.01 11.03
CA VAL A 59 19.89 -8.81 12.26
C VAL A 59 19.51 -7.95 13.47
N GLU A 60 20.05 -6.73 13.57
CA GLU A 60 19.80 -5.82 14.69
C GLU A 60 18.41 -5.16 14.63
N VAL A 61 17.89 -4.89 13.43
CA VAL A 61 16.62 -4.17 13.25
C VAL A 61 15.40 -5.06 13.51
N HIS A 62 15.49 -6.36 13.21
CA HIS A 62 14.37 -7.27 13.36
C HIS A 62 13.78 -7.33 14.78
N PRO A 63 14.56 -7.55 15.87
CA PRO A 63 14.00 -7.54 17.22
C PRO A 63 13.43 -6.18 17.64
N LEU A 64 13.96 -5.07 17.10
CA LEU A 64 13.44 -3.73 17.34
C LEU A 64 12.08 -3.51 16.66
N VAL A 65 11.93 -3.99 15.42
CA VAL A 65 10.66 -3.93 14.69
C VAL A 65 9.58 -4.74 15.40
N GLU A 66 9.91 -5.95 15.85
CA GLU A 66 8.96 -6.80 16.58
C GLU A 66 8.51 -6.17 17.91
N ASP A 67 9.43 -5.59 18.70
CA ASP A 67 9.06 -4.85 19.92
C ASP A 67 8.13 -3.66 19.61
N LEU A 68 8.40 -2.91 18.54
CA LEU A 68 7.55 -1.79 18.13
C LEU A 68 6.15 -2.24 17.69
N ARG A 69 6.03 -3.36 16.96
CA ARG A 69 4.73 -3.94 16.58
C ARG A 69 3.91 -4.32 17.80
N VAL A 70 4.53 -4.94 18.80
CA VAL A 70 3.86 -5.28 20.07
C VAL A 70 3.37 -4.03 20.78
N ARG A 71 4.17 -2.97 20.83
CA ARG A 71 3.78 -1.68 21.44
C ARG A 71 2.65 -0.99 20.69
N ILE A 72 2.68 -1.00 19.35
CA ILE A 72 1.62 -0.45 18.51
C ILE A 72 0.31 -1.19 18.75
N LEU A 73 0.34 -2.53 18.79
CA LEU A 73 -0.84 -3.34 19.07
C LEU A 73 -1.39 -3.06 20.47
N HIS A 74 -0.52 -2.99 21.48
CA HIS A 74 -0.91 -2.65 22.85
C HIS A 74 -1.57 -1.28 22.93
N LEU A 75 -0.97 -0.26 22.30
CA LEU A 75 -1.54 1.08 22.23
C LEU A 75 -2.89 1.08 21.50
N SER A 76 -3.02 0.31 20.42
CA SER A 76 -4.29 0.15 19.71
C SER A 76 -5.38 -0.42 20.61
N THR A 77 -5.06 -1.44 21.41
CA THR A 77 -5.99 -2.01 22.39
C THR A 77 -6.38 -0.99 23.47
N LEU A 78 -5.42 -0.26 24.03
CA LEU A 78 -5.68 0.76 25.05
C LEU A 78 -6.59 1.89 24.56
N LEU A 79 -6.40 2.33 23.31
CA LEU A 79 -7.19 3.40 22.70
C LEU A 79 -8.54 2.91 22.16
N GLY A 80 -8.81 1.61 22.22
CA GLY A 80 -10.00 1.02 21.62
C GLY A 80 -10.07 1.25 20.11
N THR A 81 -8.91 1.34 19.44
CA THR A 81 -8.82 1.33 17.98
C THR A 81 -8.79 -0.12 17.54
N ALA A 82 -9.77 -0.53 16.73
CA ALA A 82 -9.78 -1.88 16.19
C ALA A 82 -8.74 -1.99 15.05
N PRO A 83 -7.99 -3.11 14.95
CA PRO A 83 -7.21 -3.41 13.77
C PRO A 83 -8.10 -3.29 12.52
N ARG A 84 -7.65 -2.53 11.53
CA ARG A 84 -8.45 -2.30 10.33
C ARG A 84 -8.42 -3.55 9.46
N GLN A 85 -9.56 -4.22 9.30
CA GLN A 85 -9.67 -5.29 8.31
C GLN A 85 -9.70 -4.66 6.91
N MET A 86 -8.60 -4.80 6.18
CA MET A 86 -8.50 -4.32 4.81
C MET A 86 -8.65 -5.48 3.82
N SER A 87 -9.51 -5.30 2.82
CA SER A 87 -9.63 -6.25 1.72
C SER A 87 -8.40 -6.13 0.83
N ARG A 88 -7.57 -7.19 0.77
CA ARG A 88 -6.41 -7.26 -0.15
C ARG A 88 -6.82 -6.95 -1.59
N ALA A 89 -7.93 -7.53 -2.03
CA ALA A 89 -8.50 -7.27 -3.35
C ALA A 89 -8.83 -5.78 -3.56
N ARG A 90 -9.47 -5.12 -2.58
CA ARG A 90 -9.77 -3.68 -2.67
C ARG A 90 -8.49 -2.84 -2.68
N SER A 91 -7.48 -3.20 -1.89
CA SER A 91 -6.20 -2.50 -1.86
C SER A 91 -5.46 -2.63 -3.20
N ILE A 92 -5.41 -3.83 -3.78
CA ILE A 92 -4.84 -4.06 -5.12
C ILE A 92 -5.54 -3.20 -6.16
N ARG A 93 -6.88 -3.17 -6.15
CA ARG A 93 -7.64 -2.30 -7.07
C ARG A 93 -7.32 -0.82 -6.89
N ALA A 94 -7.25 -0.34 -5.65
CA ALA A 94 -6.90 1.04 -5.38
C ALA A 94 -5.51 1.40 -5.93
N MET A 95 -4.52 0.51 -5.74
CA MET A 95 -3.16 0.68 -6.29
C MET A 95 -3.16 0.70 -7.82
N VAL A 96 -3.86 -0.24 -8.46
CA VAL A 96 -4.01 -0.31 -9.92
C VAL A 96 -4.69 0.93 -10.48
N THR A 97 -5.80 1.36 -9.89
CA THR A 97 -6.53 2.57 -10.30
C THR A 97 -5.61 3.79 -10.20
N SER A 98 -4.91 3.95 -9.08
CA SER A 98 -3.98 5.05 -8.87
C SER A 98 -2.84 5.05 -9.89
N ALA A 99 -2.28 3.89 -10.21
CA ALA A 99 -1.24 3.75 -11.25
C ALA A 99 -1.78 4.06 -12.65
N THR A 100 -2.97 3.56 -12.98
CA THR A 100 -3.62 3.79 -14.28
C THR A 100 -3.90 5.26 -14.52
N ILE A 101 -4.43 5.97 -13.51
CA ILE A 101 -4.67 7.42 -13.60
C ILE A 101 -3.36 8.16 -13.90
N ARG A 102 -2.26 7.84 -13.18
CA ARG A 102 -0.95 8.46 -13.43
C ARG A 102 -0.44 8.19 -14.86
N LEU A 103 -0.66 6.99 -15.39
CA LEU A 103 -0.27 6.66 -16.77
C LEU A 103 -1.13 7.43 -17.79
N GLU A 104 -2.43 7.57 -17.54
CA GLU A 104 -3.35 8.34 -18.38
C GLU A 104 -2.98 9.83 -18.41
N ASP A 105 -2.63 10.40 -17.26
CA ASP A 105 -2.16 11.79 -17.13
C ASP A 105 -0.78 12.00 -17.78
N SER A 106 0.00 10.94 -17.95
CA SER A 106 1.33 10.98 -18.58
C SER A 106 1.29 10.87 -20.11
N ARG A 107 0.10 10.74 -20.72
CA ARG A 107 -0.04 10.77 -22.18
C ARG A 107 0.38 12.11 -22.75
N ALA A 108 0.71 12.15 -24.05
CA ALA A 108 1.14 13.37 -24.75
C ALA A 108 0.19 14.57 -24.54
N ARG A 109 -1.12 14.32 -24.33
CA ARG A 109 -2.09 15.37 -23.98
C ARG A 109 -1.83 15.99 -22.61
N GLY A 110 -1.60 15.17 -21.58
CA GLY A 110 -1.36 15.64 -20.21
C GLY A 110 0.04 16.27 -20.05
N LEU A 111 1.02 15.80 -20.84
CA LEU A 111 2.37 16.36 -20.85
C LEU A 111 2.47 17.82 -21.30
N ARG A 112 1.46 18.32 -22.04
CA ARG A 112 1.42 19.74 -22.47
C ARG A 112 1.42 20.73 -21.31
N GLY A 113 0.98 20.30 -20.11
CA GLY A 113 1.08 21.11 -18.89
C GLY A 113 2.53 21.36 -18.43
N TYR A 114 3.49 20.56 -18.92
CA TYR A 114 4.91 20.64 -18.55
C TYR A 114 5.78 21.27 -19.64
N GLY A 115 5.21 21.69 -20.77
CA GLY A 115 5.93 22.36 -21.86
C GLY A 115 5.48 21.94 -23.25
N ALA A 116 6.23 22.38 -24.26
CA ALA A 116 6.02 21.95 -25.64
C ALA A 116 6.31 20.44 -25.76
N VAL A 117 5.35 19.71 -26.33
CA VAL A 117 5.45 18.26 -26.54
C VAL A 117 5.58 18.02 -28.04
N ASP A 118 6.65 17.33 -28.43
CA ASP A 118 6.85 16.95 -29.83
C ASP A 118 5.74 16.01 -30.32
N ALA A 119 5.35 16.11 -31.59
CA ALA A 119 4.29 15.29 -32.16
C ALA A 119 4.61 13.78 -32.08
N SER A 120 5.88 13.40 -32.20
CA SER A 120 6.36 12.02 -32.10
C SER A 120 6.14 11.39 -30.74
N VAL A 121 5.99 12.19 -29.67
CA VAL A 121 5.69 11.66 -28.32
C VAL A 121 4.35 10.94 -28.34
N ARG A 122 3.33 11.47 -29.01
CA ARG A 122 2.05 10.77 -29.14
C ARG A 122 2.22 9.44 -29.87
N GLU A 123 3.01 9.42 -30.93
CA GLU A 123 3.17 8.23 -31.78
C GLU A 123 3.98 7.13 -31.10
N GLN A 124 4.96 7.49 -30.26
CA GLN A 124 5.88 6.54 -29.64
C GLN A 124 5.51 6.19 -28.20
N LEU A 125 5.05 7.16 -27.40
CA LEU A 125 4.82 6.98 -25.96
C LEU A 125 3.41 6.48 -25.66
N ASP A 126 2.38 7.08 -26.27
CA ASP A 126 0.98 6.76 -25.93
C ASP A 126 0.67 5.26 -26.13
N PRO A 127 1.12 4.57 -27.20
CA PRO A 127 0.89 3.12 -27.35
C PRO A 127 1.52 2.27 -26.24
N VAL A 128 2.70 2.66 -25.76
CA VAL A 128 3.39 1.95 -24.67
C VAL A 128 2.65 2.17 -23.35
N LEU A 129 2.18 3.40 -23.09
CA LEU A 129 1.36 3.70 -21.92
C LEU A 129 0.03 2.94 -21.96
N ASP A 130 -0.59 2.82 -23.13
CA ASP A 130 -1.84 2.08 -23.30
C ASP A 130 -1.67 0.57 -23.02
N ASP A 131 -0.59 -0.05 -23.49
CA ASP A 131 -0.27 -1.45 -23.14
C ASP A 131 -0.04 -1.63 -21.63
N LEU A 132 0.68 -0.70 -20.99
CA LEU A 132 0.87 -0.73 -19.53
C LEU A 132 -0.46 -0.61 -18.79
N ILE A 133 -1.32 0.32 -19.19
CA ILE A 133 -2.66 0.52 -18.61
C ILE A 133 -3.47 -0.79 -18.71
N GLU A 134 -3.48 -1.44 -19.87
CA GLU A 134 -4.23 -2.69 -20.04
C GLU A 134 -3.68 -3.84 -19.18
N ARG A 135 -2.36 -3.93 -19.02
CA ARG A 135 -1.73 -4.91 -18.10
C ARG A 135 -2.08 -4.63 -16.64
N PHE A 136 -2.05 -3.37 -16.22
CA PHE A 136 -2.49 -2.97 -14.87
C PHE A 136 -3.96 -3.32 -14.64
N ARG A 137 -4.85 -3.02 -15.61
CA ARG A 137 -6.26 -3.39 -15.55
C ARG A 137 -6.46 -4.90 -15.49
N ALA A 138 -5.64 -5.70 -16.17
CA ALA A 138 -5.67 -7.16 -16.06
C ALA A 138 -5.40 -7.65 -14.63
N ILE A 139 -4.43 -7.07 -13.92
CA ILE A 139 -4.16 -7.37 -12.50
C ILE A 139 -5.39 -7.09 -11.64
N SER A 140 -6.07 -5.95 -11.85
CA SER A 140 -7.31 -5.63 -11.12
C SER A 140 -8.42 -6.65 -11.39
N ARG A 141 -8.54 -7.17 -12.62
CA ARG A 141 -9.53 -8.21 -12.97
C ARG A 141 -9.27 -9.52 -12.24
N LEU A 142 -8.01 -9.93 -12.10
CA LEU A 142 -7.62 -11.11 -11.32
C LEU A 142 -7.99 -10.96 -9.84
N ALA A 143 -7.76 -9.78 -9.26
CA ALA A 143 -8.13 -9.48 -7.87
C ALA A 143 -9.65 -9.50 -7.61
N THR A 144 -10.49 -9.45 -8.64
CA THR A 144 -11.96 -9.63 -8.54
C THR A 144 -12.40 -11.09 -8.58
N TRP A 145 -11.68 -11.96 -9.31
CA TRP A 145 -12.05 -13.37 -9.48
C TRP A 145 -11.99 -14.16 -8.16
N GLU A 146 -10.97 -13.94 -7.35
CA GLU A 146 -10.85 -14.59 -6.04
C GLU A 146 -11.86 -14.08 -4.99
N ALA A 147 -12.35 -12.84 -5.14
CA ALA A 147 -13.34 -12.28 -4.23
C ALA A 147 -14.76 -12.82 -4.48
N ALA A 148 -15.03 -13.36 -5.68
CA ALA A 148 -16.33 -13.93 -6.06
C ALA A 148 -16.45 -15.44 -5.76
N GLY A 149 -15.33 -16.14 -5.55
CA GLY A 149 -15.27 -17.59 -5.33
C GLY A 149 -15.71 -18.42 -6.56
N PRO A 150 -15.12 -19.61 -6.81
CA PRO A 150 -15.71 -20.54 -7.75
C PRO A 150 -17.06 -20.98 -7.18
N SER A 151 -18.16 -20.62 -7.84
CA SER A 151 -19.46 -21.21 -7.56
C SER A 151 -19.31 -22.72 -7.76
N ALA A 152 -19.32 -23.48 -6.66
CA ALA A 152 -19.32 -24.93 -6.74
C ALA A 152 -20.53 -25.37 -7.56
N PRO A 153 -20.38 -26.26 -8.56
CA PRO A 153 -21.53 -26.81 -9.26
C PRO A 153 -22.37 -27.59 -8.24
N ASN A 154 -23.64 -27.19 -8.11
CA ASN A 154 -24.67 -28.02 -7.48
C ASN A 154 -24.76 -29.33 -8.28
N THR A 155 -24.24 -30.41 -7.71
CA THR A 155 -24.52 -31.75 -8.21
C THR A 155 -25.77 -32.27 -7.50
N PRO A 156 -26.81 -32.71 -8.23
CA PRO A 156 -28.02 -33.31 -7.66
C PRO A 156 -27.75 -34.68 -7.01
#